data_AF-A0A3D5P4H5-F1
#
_entry.id   AF-A0A3D5P4H5-F1
#
_cell.length_a   1.000
_cell.length_b   1.000
_cell.length_c   1.000
_cell.angle_alpha   90.00
_cell.angle_beta   90.00
_cell.angle_gamma   90.00
#
_symmetry.space_group_name_H-M   'P 1'
#
loop_
_entity.id
_entity.type
_entity.pdbx_description
1 polymer ?
#
loop_
_entity_poly.entity_id
_entity_poly.type
_entity_poly.pdbx_seq_one_letter_code
_entity_poly.pdbx_strand_id
1 'polypeptide(L)' 'MSIEDFDPIRIRKDFPALDQTIHGKPLAYLDNAATSQKPRAVL' A
#
# COMPACT_ATOMS: atom_id res chain seq x y z
N MET A 1 -2.39 19.56 10.33
CA MET A 1 -2.58 18.41 9.43
C MET A 1 -4.05 18.09 9.47
N SER A 2 -4.80 18.73 8.57
CA SER A 2 -6.22 18.45 8.41
C SER A 2 -6.36 17.23 7.48
N ILE A 3 -7.53 16.61 7.47
CA ILE A 3 -7.77 15.38 6.69
C ILE A 3 -7.62 15.67 5.18
N GLU A 4 -7.72 16.95 4.78
CA GLU A 4 -7.55 17.41 3.40
C GLU A 4 -6.13 17.22 2.84
N ASP A 5 -5.09 17.06 3.69
CA ASP A 5 -3.70 16.89 3.25
C ASP A 5 -3.32 15.42 2.93
N PHE A 6 -4.21 14.46 3.18
CA PHE A 6 -3.91 13.03 3.03
C PHE A 6 -4.16 12.53 1.60
N ASP A 7 -3.08 12.24 0.86
CA ASP A 7 -3.14 11.60 -0.47
C ASP A 7 -2.77 10.10 -0.41
N PRO A 8 -3.77 9.19 -0.38
CA PRO A 8 -3.51 7.75 -0.34
C PRO A 8 -2.89 7.20 -1.63
N ILE A 9 -3.11 7.83 -2.78
CA ILE A 9 -2.57 7.37 -4.08
C ILE A 9 -1.06 7.62 -4.11
N ARG A 10 -0.61 8.78 -3.61
CA ARG A 10 0.81 9.06 -3.42
C ARG A 10 1.44 8.07 -2.45
N ILE A 11 0.82 7.84 -1.28
CA ILE A 11 1.36 6.94 -0.25
C ILE A 11 1.45 5.49 -0.75
N ARG A 12 0.47 5.00 -1.51
CA ARG A 12 0.48 3.63 -2.07
C ARG A 12 1.76 3.33 -2.86
N LYS A 13 2.32 4.33 -3.55
CA LYS A 13 3.55 4.17 -4.34
C LYS A 13 4.77 3.82 -3.51
N ASP A 14 4.75 4.10 -2.20
CA ASP A 14 5.86 3.77 -1.31
C ASP A 14 5.88 2.28 -0.92
N PHE A 15 4.79 1.54 -1.15
CA PHE A 15 4.65 0.12 -0.80
C PHE A 15 4.71 -0.75 -2.07
N PRO A 16 5.91 -1.21 -2.49
CA PRO A 16 6.09 -1.86 -3.79
C PRO A 16 5.29 -3.16 -3.95
N ALA A 17 4.97 -3.86 -2.85
CA ALA A 17 4.12 -5.05 -2.89
C ALA A 17 2.70 -4.75 -3.41
N LEU A 18 2.19 -3.53 -3.22
CA LEU A 18 0.85 -3.16 -3.64
C LEU A 18 0.71 -2.95 -5.16
N ASP A 19 1.81 -2.90 -5.92
CA ASP A 19 1.79 -2.81 -7.39
C ASP A 19 1.68 -4.20 -8.06
N GLN A 20 1.58 -5.27 -7.28
CA GLN A 20 1.52 -6.64 -7.80
C GLN A 20 0.16 -6.98 -8.43
N THR A 21 0.21 -7.87 -9.42
CA THR A 21 -0.97 -8.50 -10.02
C THR A 21 -1.03 -9.96 -9.60
N ILE A 22 -2.14 -10.37 -8.98
CA ILE A 22 -2.38 -11.73 -8.49
C ILE A 22 -3.58 -12.31 -9.22
N HIS A 23 -3.42 -13.49 -9.83
CA HIS A 23 -4.44 -14.15 -10.67
C HIS A 23 -5.04 -13.22 -11.75
N GLY A 24 -4.19 -12.39 -12.37
CA GLY A 24 -4.61 -11.44 -13.40
C GLY A 24 -5.37 -10.21 -12.90
N LYS A 25 -5.43 -9.98 -11.57
CA LYS A 25 -6.11 -8.83 -10.96
C LYS A 25 -5.16 -8.02 -10.07
N PRO A 26 -5.36 -6.70 -9.93
CA PRO A 26 -4.57 -5.89 -9.00
C PRO A 26 -4.72 -6.38 -7.56
N LEU A 27 -3.61 -6.39 -6.80
CA LEU A 27 -3.64 -6.80 -5.40
C LEU A 27 -4.43 -5.80 -4.53
N ALA A 28 -5.46 -6.32 -3.87
CA ALA A 28 -6.11 -5.71 -2.71
C ALA A 28 -5.71 -6.48 -1.46
N TYR A 29 -4.78 -5.93 -0.67
CA TYR A 29 -4.28 -6.56 0.55
C TYR A 29 -5.14 -6.17 1.76
N LEU A 30 -6.07 -7.05 2.16
CA LEU A 30 -7.05 -6.81 3.22
C LEU A 30 -6.74 -7.56 4.53
N ASP A 31 -5.50 -8.03 4.71
CA ASP A 31 -5.07 -8.80 5.88
C ASP A 31 -4.02 -8.05 6.72
N ASN A 32 -4.18 -6.73 6.83
CA ASN A 32 -3.22 -5.88 7.56
C ASN A 32 -3.14 -6.20 9.07
N ALA A 33 -4.17 -6.88 9.62
CA ALA A 33 -4.22 -7.27 11.02
C ALA A 33 -3.25 -8.42 11.36
N ALA A 34 -2.95 -9.30 10.39
CA ALA A 34 -1.96 -10.34 10.56
C ALA A 34 -0.53 -9.78 10.42
N THR A 35 -0.30 -8.98 9.38
CA THR A 35 0.97 -8.28 9.15
C THR A 35 0.77 -7.14 8.15
N SER A 36 1.70 -6.19 8.12
CA SER A 36 1.63 -5.02 7.21
C SER A 36 2.72 -5.06 6.15
N GLN A 37 2.41 -4.52 4.97
CA GLN A 37 3.40 -4.29 3.92
C GLN A 37 4.38 -3.20 4.35
N LYS A 38 5.65 -3.34 3.95
CA LYS A 38 6.70 -2.37 4.29
C LYS A 38 6.85 -1.31 3.19
N PRO A 39 7.00 -0.03 3.54
CA PRO A 39 7.36 0.99 2.56
C PRO A 39 8.83 0.87 2.19
N ARG A 40 9.24 1.43 1.04
CA ARG A 40 10.63 1.39 0.54
C ARG A 40 11.65 1.93 1.55
N ALA A 41 11.28 2.90 2.38
CA ALA A 41 12.17 3.51 3.37
C ALA A 41 12.56 2.56 4.53
N VAL A 42 11.88 1.42 4.69
CA VAL A 42 12.06 0.45 5.80
C VAL A 42 12.63 -0.89 5.29
N LEU A 43 12.88 -0.99 3.98
CA LEU A 43 13.57 -2.14 3.38
C LEU A 43 15.08 -2.04 3.64
#